data_AF-A0A397H2Y4-F1
#
_entry.id   AF-A0A397H2Y4-F1
#
_cell.length_a   1.000
_cell.length_b   1.000
_cell.length_c   1.000
_cell.angle_alpha   90.00
_cell.angle_beta   90.00
_cell.angle_gamma   90.00
#
_symmetry.space_group_name_H-M   'P 1'
#
loop_
_entity.id
_entity.type
_entity.pdbx_description
1 polymer ?
#
loop_
_entity_poly.entity_id
_entity_poly.type
_entity_poly.pdbx_seq_one_letter_code
_entity_poly.pdbx_strand_id
1 'polypeptide(L)'
;MKLFLMDMDEANKHVASRCQSHPASLSWPFTMIVTGKSGSDKTNILANLFLGNKAECIYKGKKGGRRYISCDDLIVCGYHPDEPKCAFVRYIYGIISKDPKAPYYENITFSYISPEKIPSTRAFSPERSTTIIFEDLCLAPEHIQNKIGQFFGNGRHRNISCIYVIHVVKTNLTLTQLLKFQFLIAAEITTFMRENASHLVIFNSGSSHEDISKIIRRYTDDVKNASMVINSYLRKGEFIVFDLDKPEDDPLAIRLKFDTPLDLQKEIELRQKKK
;
A
#
# COMPACT_ATOMS: atom_id res chain seq x y z
N MET A 1 -34.32 4.81 27.08
CA MET A 1 -33.57 3.54 26.98
C MET A 1 -32.22 3.86 26.34
N LYS A 2 -31.10 3.70 27.07
CA LYS A 2 -29.75 3.92 26.51
C LYS A 2 -29.36 2.67 25.73
N LEU A 3 -29.23 2.78 24.41
CA LEU A 3 -28.62 1.71 23.62
C LEU A 3 -27.13 1.65 23.98
N PHE A 4 -26.68 0.49 24.46
CA PHE A 4 -25.27 0.18 24.59
C PHE A 4 -24.81 -0.43 23.27
N LEU A 5 -24.11 0.37 22.47
CA LEU A 5 -23.37 -0.12 21.31
C LEU A 5 -22.07 -0.73 21.83
N MET A 6 -22.00 -2.05 21.79
CA MET A 6 -20.77 -2.79 22.04
C MET A 6 -19.96 -2.81 20.75
N ASP A 7 -18.72 -2.30 20.81
CA ASP A 7 -17.77 -2.40 19.72
C ASP A 7 -17.24 -3.84 19.64
N MET A 8 -17.94 -4.67 18.87
CA MET A 8 -17.58 -6.08 18.66
C MET A 8 -16.25 -6.23 17.91
N ASP A 9 -15.78 -5.19 17.21
CA ASP A 9 -14.51 -5.21 16.49
C ASP A 9 -13.31 -5.09 17.45
N GLU A 10 -13.54 -4.69 18.72
CA GLU A 10 -12.53 -4.71 19.77
C GLU A 10 -11.94 -6.11 20.02
N ALA A 11 -12.71 -7.17 19.79
CA ALA A 11 -12.25 -8.56 19.93
C ALA A 11 -11.11 -8.92 18.96
N ASN A 12 -11.01 -8.22 17.81
CA ASN A 12 -9.99 -8.47 16.80
C ASN A 12 -8.71 -7.62 17.00
N LYS A 13 -8.68 -6.70 17.98
CA LYS A 13 -7.50 -5.84 18.25
C LYS A 13 -6.24 -6.65 18.52
N HIS A 14 -6.35 -7.84 19.12
CA HIS A 14 -5.19 -8.70 19.36
C HIS A 14 -4.49 -9.13 18.05
N VAL A 15 -5.26 -9.45 17.01
CA VAL A 15 -4.71 -9.81 15.69
C VAL A 15 -4.08 -8.60 15.01
N ALA A 16 -4.75 -7.44 15.04
CA ALA A 16 -4.23 -6.20 14.48
C ALA A 16 -2.93 -5.74 15.17
N SER A 17 -2.88 -5.81 16.50
CA SER A 17 -1.72 -5.42 17.32
C SER A 17 -0.46 -6.24 17.01
N ARG A 18 -0.62 -7.52 16.63
CA ARG A 18 0.49 -8.38 16.22
C ARG A 18 1.07 -7.97 14.86
N CYS A 19 0.23 -7.49 13.95
CA CYS A 19 0.63 -7.07 12.62
C CYS A 19 1.14 -5.62 12.56
N GLN A 20 0.83 -4.81 13.57
CA GLN A 20 1.31 -3.43 13.75
C GLN A 20 2.63 -3.39 14.53
N SER A 21 3.74 -3.48 13.81
CA SER A 21 5.09 -3.38 14.40
C SER A 21 5.58 -1.94 14.60
N HIS A 22 4.91 -0.96 13.99
CA HIS A 22 5.19 0.47 14.07
C HIS A 22 3.89 1.26 14.35
N PRO A 23 3.91 2.34 15.17
CA PRO A 23 2.71 3.15 15.45
C PRO A 23 2.07 3.78 14.20
N ALA A 24 2.86 4.01 13.16
CA ALA A 24 2.38 4.49 11.86
C ALA A 24 2.12 3.36 10.84
N SER A 25 2.20 2.09 11.27
CA SER A 25 1.79 0.95 10.44
C SER A 25 0.31 1.05 10.11
N LEU A 26 -0.05 0.45 8.99
CA LEU A 26 -1.41 0.42 8.47
C LEU A 26 -2.33 -0.27 9.48
N SER A 27 -3.57 0.21 9.60
CA SER A 27 -4.62 -0.51 10.33
C SER A 27 -4.81 -1.89 9.71
N TRP A 28 -4.73 -2.96 10.49
CA TRP A 28 -4.84 -4.31 9.96
C TRP A 28 -6.26 -4.86 10.19
N PRO A 29 -6.89 -5.52 9.19
CA PRO A 29 -6.43 -5.68 7.80
C PRO A 29 -6.55 -4.38 6.99
N PHE A 30 -5.68 -4.20 5.98
CA PHE A 30 -5.73 -3.05 5.07
C PHE A 30 -5.86 -3.48 3.60
N THR A 31 -6.34 -2.55 2.80
CA THR A 31 -6.41 -2.61 1.34
C THR A 31 -5.74 -1.37 0.78
N MET A 32 -4.65 -1.56 0.02
CA MET A 32 -3.80 -0.46 -0.43
C MET A 32 -3.70 -0.42 -1.95
N ILE A 33 -3.79 0.77 -2.51
CA ILE A 33 -3.46 1.04 -3.92
C ILE A 33 -2.15 1.83 -3.97
N VAL A 34 -1.20 1.37 -4.77
CA VAL A 34 0.09 2.05 -4.98
C VAL A 34 0.20 2.46 -6.44
N THR A 35 0.43 3.74 -6.72
CA THR A 35 0.47 4.30 -8.08
C THR A 35 1.69 5.18 -8.33
N GLY A 36 2.13 5.27 -9.59
CA GLY A 36 3.35 5.97 -10.00
C GLY A 36 3.88 5.50 -11.36
N LYS A 37 4.74 6.29 -12.00
CA LYS A 37 5.28 5.99 -13.34
C LYS A 37 6.36 4.90 -13.28
N SER A 38 6.72 4.30 -14.41
CA SER A 38 7.87 3.37 -14.45
C SER A 38 9.15 4.05 -13.96
N GLY A 39 9.98 3.32 -13.21
CA GLY A 39 11.21 3.87 -12.60
C GLY A 39 10.97 4.84 -11.44
N SER A 40 9.79 4.84 -10.83
CA SER A 40 9.48 5.64 -9.64
C SER A 40 9.74 4.91 -8.32
N ASP A 41 10.49 3.79 -8.34
CA ASP A 41 10.82 2.97 -7.18
C ASP A 41 9.62 2.44 -6.36
N LYS A 42 8.40 2.44 -6.92
CA LYS A 42 7.20 1.85 -6.29
C LYS A 42 7.48 0.46 -5.75
N THR A 43 8.17 -0.33 -6.53
CA THR A 43 8.40 -1.72 -6.18
C THR A 43 9.38 -1.90 -5.02
N ASN A 44 10.21 -0.90 -4.71
CA ASN A 44 11.03 -0.90 -3.50
C ASN A 44 10.15 -0.83 -2.23
N ILE A 45 8.90 -0.38 -2.35
CA ILE A 45 7.93 -0.43 -1.25
C ILE A 45 7.72 -1.87 -0.76
N LEU A 46 7.85 -2.88 -1.64
CA LEU A 46 7.71 -4.28 -1.27
C LEU A 46 8.81 -4.69 -0.29
N ALA A 47 10.07 -4.44 -0.64
CA ALA A 47 11.19 -4.74 0.24
C ALA A 47 11.12 -3.89 1.51
N ASN A 48 10.84 -2.60 1.39
CA ASN A 48 10.83 -1.68 2.53
C ASN A 48 9.74 -2.02 3.56
N LEU A 49 8.53 -2.33 3.10
CA LEU A 49 7.43 -2.67 3.99
C LEU A 49 7.61 -4.04 4.66
N PHE A 50 7.99 -5.04 3.88
CA PHE A 50 7.99 -6.43 4.32
C PHE A 50 9.32 -6.93 4.83
N LEU A 51 10.41 -6.16 4.70
CA LEU A 51 11.70 -6.45 5.33
C LEU A 51 12.06 -5.41 6.39
N GLY A 52 11.65 -4.14 6.22
CA GLY A 52 12.01 -3.06 7.15
C GLY A 52 13.53 -3.03 7.43
N ASN A 53 13.91 -2.84 8.69
CA ASN A 53 15.31 -2.95 9.11
C ASN A 53 15.72 -4.40 9.47
N LYS A 54 14.82 -5.38 9.32
CA LYS A 54 15.10 -6.79 9.61
C LYS A 54 16.22 -7.35 8.74
N ALA A 55 16.20 -7.04 7.44
CA ALA A 55 17.22 -7.48 6.50
C ALA A 55 18.62 -6.99 6.90
N GLU A 56 18.72 -5.74 7.34
CA GLU A 56 19.98 -5.16 7.83
C GLU A 56 20.45 -5.84 9.12
N CYS A 57 19.55 -6.11 10.07
CA CYS A 57 19.88 -6.83 11.29
C CYS A 57 20.42 -8.24 10.98
N ILE A 58 19.77 -8.96 10.06
CA ILE A 58 20.21 -10.29 9.59
C ILE A 58 21.61 -10.19 8.98
N TYR A 59 21.84 -9.25 8.06
CA TYR A 59 23.13 -9.07 7.41
C TYR A 59 24.25 -8.75 8.42
N LYS A 60 23.93 -7.96 9.45
CA LYS A 60 24.88 -7.60 10.52
C LYS A 60 24.99 -8.67 11.63
N GLY A 61 24.28 -9.80 11.53
CA GLY A 61 24.24 -10.83 12.57
C GLY A 61 23.68 -10.35 13.91
N LYS A 62 22.90 -9.27 13.91
CA LYS A 62 22.35 -8.65 15.13
C LYS A 62 20.99 -9.26 15.45
N LYS A 63 20.70 -9.43 16.75
CA LYS A 63 19.35 -9.77 17.22
C LYS A 63 18.39 -8.62 16.93
N GLY A 64 17.13 -8.95 16.66
CA GLY A 64 16.06 -7.97 16.50
C GLY A 64 15.77 -7.59 15.05
N GLY A 65 15.49 -6.30 14.84
CA GLY A 65 14.90 -5.79 13.61
C GLY A 65 13.39 -6.02 13.53
N ARG A 66 12.71 -5.16 12.78
CA ARG A 66 11.27 -5.14 12.58
C ARG A 66 10.98 -4.99 11.09
N ARG A 67 10.04 -5.79 10.61
CA ARG A 67 9.33 -5.51 9.36
C ARG A 67 8.36 -4.35 9.63
N TYR A 68 8.06 -3.52 8.64
CA TYR A 68 7.06 -2.45 8.81
C TYR A 68 5.63 -3.00 8.84
N ILE A 69 5.41 -4.08 8.08
CA ILE A 69 4.19 -4.89 8.08
C ILE A 69 4.56 -6.30 8.51
N SER A 70 4.05 -6.72 9.66
CA SER A 70 4.32 -8.03 10.24
C SER A 70 3.20 -9.03 9.91
N CYS A 71 3.15 -9.49 8.66
CA CYS A 71 2.24 -10.56 8.25
C CYS A 71 2.90 -11.95 8.39
N ASP A 72 2.09 -12.98 8.55
CA ASP A 72 2.54 -14.38 8.60
C ASP A 72 2.85 -14.91 7.21
N ASP A 73 1.98 -14.65 6.25
CA ASP A 73 2.13 -15.14 4.89
C ASP A 73 2.22 -13.95 3.94
N LEU A 74 3.29 -13.88 3.15
CA LEU A 74 3.45 -12.91 2.08
C LEU A 74 3.32 -13.61 0.73
N ILE A 75 2.36 -13.17 -0.07
CA ILE A 75 2.12 -13.68 -1.43
C ILE A 75 2.34 -12.56 -2.42
N VAL A 76 3.25 -12.74 -3.36
CA VAL A 76 3.40 -11.84 -4.51
C VAL A 76 2.78 -12.50 -5.73
N CYS A 77 1.88 -11.78 -6.40
CA CYS A 77 1.17 -12.21 -7.58
C CYS A 77 1.52 -11.29 -8.73
N GLY A 78 2.16 -11.83 -9.77
CA GLY A 78 2.63 -11.05 -10.91
C GLY A 78 3.11 -11.96 -12.05
N TYR A 79 3.56 -11.36 -13.16
CA TYR A 79 4.08 -12.13 -14.31
C TYR A 79 5.59 -12.42 -14.29
N HIS A 80 6.35 -11.78 -13.40
CA HIS A 80 7.82 -11.81 -13.42
C HIS A 80 8.43 -12.34 -12.09
N PRO A 81 8.34 -13.65 -11.80
CA PRO A 81 8.83 -14.25 -10.54
C PRO A 81 10.32 -14.06 -10.29
N ASP A 82 11.11 -13.97 -11.35
CA ASP A 82 12.58 -13.98 -11.30
C ASP A 82 13.20 -12.59 -11.18
N GLU A 83 12.39 -11.55 -10.98
CA GLU A 83 12.91 -10.22 -10.76
C GLU A 83 13.81 -10.17 -9.52
N PRO A 84 14.98 -9.51 -9.59
CA PRO A 84 15.97 -9.53 -8.50
C PRO A 84 15.40 -9.14 -7.13
N LYS A 85 14.44 -8.23 -7.11
CA LYS A 85 13.71 -7.79 -5.91
C LYS A 85 12.92 -8.93 -5.24
N CYS A 86 12.18 -9.71 -6.02
CA CYS A 86 11.40 -10.85 -5.54
C CYS A 86 12.33 -11.95 -5.05
N ALA A 87 13.44 -12.19 -5.77
CA ALA A 87 14.48 -13.10 -5.34
C ALA A 87 15.11 -12.69 -4.01
N PHE A 88 15.38 -11.39 -3.81
CA PHE A 88 15.92 -10.85 -2.56
C PHE A 88 14.95 -11.01 -1.38
N VAL A 89 13.67 -10.64 -1.56
CA VAL A 89 12.64 -10.82 -0.52
C VAL A 89 12.50 -12.30 -0.16
N ARG A 90 12.41 -13.19 -1.16
CA ARG A 90 12.36 -14.65 -0.97
C ARG A 90 13.57 -15.15 -0.18
N TYR A 91 14.76 -14.69 -0.50
CA TYR A 91 15.99 -15.06 0.20
C TYR A 91 15.94 -14.65 1.68
N ILE A 92 15.58 -13.40 1.97
CA ILE A 92 15.52 -12.92 3.36
C ILE A 92 14.41 -13.64 4.15
N TYR A 93 13.23 -13.83 3.57
CA TYR A 93 12.17 -14.61 4.21
C TYR A 93 12.62 -16.04 4.50
N GLY A 94 13.33 -16.67 3.57
CA GLY A 94 13.93 -17.98 3.75
C GLY A 94 14.93 -18.02 4.91
N ILE A 95 15.70 -16.96 5.15
CA ILE A 95 16.58 -16.88 6.32
C ILE A 95 15.76 -16.75 7.61
N ILE A 96 14.75 -15.89 7.61
CA ILE A 96 13.92 -15.61 8.79
C ILE A 96 13.20 -16.88 9.27
N SER A 97 12.65 -17.69 8.35
CA SER A 97 11.84 -18.85 8.71
C SER A 97 12.62 -20.17 8.85
N LYS A 98 13.94 -20.18 8.61
CA LYS A 98 14.73 -21.42 8.52
C LYS A 98 14.96 -22.13 9.86
N ASP A 99 15.33 -21.39 10.90
CA ASP A 99 15.75 -21.98 12.18
C ASP A 99 14.94 -21.38 13.34
N PRO A 100 14.02 -22.16 13.96
CA PRO A 100 13.26 -21.74 15.13
C PRO A 100 14.10 -21.28 16.33
N LYS A 101 15.39 -21.65 16.39
CA LYS A 101 16.32 -21.23 17.44
C LYS A 101 17.04 -19.93 17.11
N ALA A 102 16.96 -19.44 15.88
CA ALA A 102 17.60 -18.20 15.50
C ALA A 102 16.95 -16.99 16.20
N PRO A 103 17.74 -15.99 16.64
CA PRO A 103 17.22 -14.85 17.37
C PRO A 103 16.36 -13.88 16.55
N TYR A 104 16.34 -14.06 15.22
CA TYR A 104 15.52 -13.30 14.27
C TYR A 104 14.41 -14.15 13.67
N TYR A 105 14.19 -15.37 14.18
CA TYR A 105 13.17 -16.28 13.66
C TYR A 105 11.77 -15.69 13.75
N GLU A 106 11.00 -15.85 12.68
CA GLU A 106 9.55 -15.63 12.65
C GLU A 106 8.90 -16.77 11.87
N ASN A 107 7.73 -17.24 12.32
CA ASN A 107 6.97 -18.28 11.63
C ASN A 107 6.22 -17.70 10.41
N ILE A 108 7.00 -17.33 9.39
CA ILE A 108 6.53 -16.64 8.20
C ILE A 108 6.77 -17.42 6.92
N THR A 109 5.95 -17.17 5.91
CA THR A 109 6.12 -17.75 4.58
C THR A 109 6.16 -16.67 3.50
N PHE A 110 6.86 -16.98 2.40
CA PHE A 110 6.85 -16.20 1.18
C PHE A 110 6.49 -17.12 0.02
N SER A 111 5.58 -16.68 -0.83
CA SER A 111 5.30 -17.35 -2.09
C SER A 111 5.13 -16.35 -3.23
N TYR A 112 5.48 -16.81 -4.43
CA TYR A 112 5.19 -16.09 -5.66
C TYR A 112 4.22 -16.94 -6.49
N ILE A 113 3.13 -16.34 -6.97
CA ILE A 113 2.10 -17.01 -7.78
C ILE A 113 1.88 -16.27 -9.10
N SER A 114 1.49 -17.01 -10.13
CA SER A 114 0.98 -16.38 -11.36
C SER A 114 -0.47 -15.94 -11.15
N PRO A 115 -0.96 -14.94 -11.92
CA PRO A 115 -2.34 -14.42 -11.79
C PRO A 115 -3.43 -15.49 -11.93
N GLU A 116 -3.18 -16.51 -12.74
CA GLU A 116 -4.07 -17.63 -13.03
C GLU A 116 -4.28 -18.50 -11.78
N LYS A 117 -3.31 -18.47 -10.87
CA LYS A 117 -3.30 -19.21 -9.60
C LYS A 117 -3.80 -18.38 -8.41
N ILE A 118 -4.34 -17.17 -8.63
CA ILE A 118 -4.95 -16.39 -7.54
C ILE A 118 -6.02 -17.24 -6.84
N PRO A 119 -5.85 -17.55 -5.55
CA PRO A 119 -6.81 -18.35 -4.80
C PRO A 119 -8.06 -17.54 -4.45
N SER A 120 -9.15 -18.24 -4.12
CA SER A 120 -10.30 -17.58 -3.49
C SER A 120 -9.93 -17.10 -2.09
N THR A 121 -10.45 -15.94 -1.67
CA THR A 121 -10.28 -15.45 -0.28
C THR A 121 -10.76 -16.46 0.77
N ARG A 122 -11.72 -17.33 0.42
CA ARG A 122 -12.24 -18.39 1.30
C ARG A 122 -11.24 -19.51 1.58
N ALA A 123 -10.20 -19.66 0.76
CA ALA A 123 -9.17 -20.67 0.94
C ALA A 123 -8.18 -20.33 2.05
N PHE A 124 -8.19 -19.08 2.53
CA PHE A 124 -7.29 -18.62 3.58
C PHE A 124 -7.86 -18.88 4.97
N SER A 125 -6.97 -19.27 5.87
CA SER A 125 -7.23 -19.42 7.29
C SER A 125 -7.17 -18.03 7.95
N PRO A 126 -8.22 -17.59 8.67
CA PRO A 126 -8.20 -16.32 9.40
C PRO A 126 -7.19 -16.30 10.55
N GLU A 127 -6.70 -17.46 10.99
CA GLU A 127 -5.71 -17.60 12.07
C GLU A 127 -4.30 -17.11 11.66
N ARG A 128 -4.02 -17.05 10.36
CA ARG A 128 -2.76 -16.53 9.81
C ARG A 128 -2.99 -15.20 9.11
N SER A 129 -2.19 -14.19 9.45
CA SER A 129 -2.26 -12.88 8.79
C SER A 129 -1.61 -12.94 7.42
N THR A 130 -2.42 -12.87 6.36
CA THR A 130 -1.90 -12.93 4.98
C THR A 130 -1.83 -11.55 4.36
N THR A 131 -0.72 -11.22 3.70
CA THR A 131 -0.70 -10.10 2.75
C THR A 131 -0.49 -10.62 1.34
N ILE A 132 -1.39 -10.25 0.43
CA ILE A 132 -1.21 -10.51 -1.00
C ILE A 132 -0.92 -9.22 -1.76
N ILE A 133 0.06 -9.27 -2.65
CA ILE A 133 0.50 -8.15 -3.46
C ILE A 133 0.25 -8.51 -4.91
N PHE A 134 -0.47 -7.66 -5.60
CA PHE A 134 -0.76 -7.77 -7.02
C PHE A 134 0.11 -6.77 -7.76
N GLU A 135 1.14 -7.27 -8.41
CA GLU A 135 2.15 -6.48 -9.10
C GLU A 135 1.95 -6.58 -10.62
N ASP A 136 1.82 -5.44 -11.27
CA ASP A 136 1.80 -5.31 -12.74
C ASP A 136 0.65 -6.05 -13.41
N LEU A 137 -0.50 -6.07 -12.72
CA LEU A 137 -1.70 -6.73 -13.18
C LEU A 137 -2.75 -5.79 -13.76
N CYS A 138 -2.47 -4.49 -13.92
CA CYS A 138 -3.46 -3.51 -14.40
C CYS A 138 -4.08 -3.86 -15.76
N LEU A 139 -3.33 -4.53 -16.62
CA LEU A 139 -3.78 -4.99 -17.94
C LEU A 139 -4.21 -6.47 -17.94
N ALA A 140 -4.30 -7.12 -16.78
CA ALA A 140 -4.76 -8.49 -16.69
C ALA A 140 -6.24 -8.60 -17.12
N PRO A 141 -6.67 -9.73 -17.70
CA PRO A 141 -8.05 -9.91 -18.15
C PRO A 141 -9.08 -9.70 -17.03
N GLU A 142 -10.31 -9.35 -17.40
CA GLU A 142 -11.40 -9.03 -16.46
C GLU A 142 -11.62 -10.12 -15.39
N HIS A 143 -11.56 -11.40 -15.77
CA HIS A 143 -11.72 -12.50 -14.81
C HIS A 143 -10.64 -12.52 -13.71
N ILE A 144 -9.42 -12.06 -14.02
CA ILE A 144 -8.35 -11.86 -13.03
C ILE A 144 -8.65 -10.64 -12.17
N GLN A 145 -9.03 -9.51 -12.79
CA GLN A 145 -9.42 -8.30 -12.06
C GLN A 145 -10.56 -8.55 -11.07
N ASN A 146 -11.55 -9.36 -11.47
CA ASN A 146 -12.66 -9.74 -10.60
C ASN A 146 -12.20 -10.58 -9.39
N LYS A 147 -11.22 -11.47 -9.57
CA LYS A 147 -10.62 -12.21 -8.44
C LYS A 147 -9.88 -11.26 -7.50
N ILE A 148 -9.08 -10.33 -8.04
CA ILE A 148 -8.36 -9.32 -7.25
C ILE A 148 -9.35 -8.47 -6.45
N GLY A 149 -10.47 -8.05 -7.06
CA GLY A 149 -11.52 -7.28 -6.40
C GLY A 149 -12.08 -7.98 -5.16
N GLN A 150 -12.18 -9.31 -5.15
CA GLN A 150 -12.64 -10.04 -3.97
C GLN A 150 -11.74 -9.85 -2.75
N PHE A 151 -10.45 -9.60 -2.92
CA PHE A 151 -9.54 -9.31 -1.80
C PHE A 151 -9.82 -7.95 -1.17
N PHE A 152 -10.19 -6.95 -1.98
CA PHE A 152 -10.55 -5.62 -1.50
C PHE A 152 -11.86 -5.63 -0.69
N GLY A 153 -12.86 -6.38 -1.13
CA GLY A 153 -14.15 -6.44 -0.42
C GLY A 153 -14.22 -7.45 0.72
N ASN A 154 -13.64 -8.64 0.50
CA ASN A 154 -13.84 -9.80 1.38
C ASN A 154 -12.59 -10.21 2.16
N GLY A 155 -11.41 -9.66 1.85
CA GLY A 155 -10.14 -10.07 2.45
C GLY A 155 -10.11 -9.93 3.97
N ARG A 156 -10.67 -8.82 4.49
CA ARG A 156 -10.71 -8.54 5.93
C ARG A 156 -11.38 -9.64 6.76
N HIS A 157 -12.41 -10.30 6.22
CA HIS A 157 -13.13 -11.39 6.90
C HIS A 157 -12.28 -12.66 7.03
N ARG A 158 -11.15 -12.72 6.34
CA ARG A 158 -10.22 -13.85 6.31
C ARG A 158 -8.83 -13.45 6.77
N ASN A 159 -8.70 -12.32 7.47
CA ASN A 159 -7.44 -11.81 7.98
C ASN A 159 -6.41 -11.54 6.86
N ILE A 160 -6.89 -11.07 5.70
CA ILE A 160 -6.09 -10.78 4.52
C ILE A 160 -6.01 -9.28 4.30
N SER A 161 -4.79 -8.78 4.20
CA SER A 161 -4.50 -7.46 3.65
C SER A 161 -4.08 -7.59 2.19
N CYS A 162 -4.36 -6.59 1.35
CA CYS A 162 -3.92 -6.60 -0.03
C CYS A 162 -3.28 -5.28 -0.47
N ILE A 163 -2.33 -5.39 -1.41
CA ILE A 163 -1.69 -4.25 -2.07
C ILE A 163 -1.84 -4.44 -3.57
N TYR A 164 -2.36 -3.43 -4.26
CA TYR A 164 -2.43 -3.40 -5.71
C TYR A 164 -1.47 -2.35 -6.25
N VAL A 165 -0.39 -2.81 -6.91
CA VAL A 165 0.67 -1.95 -7.45
C VAL A 165 0.42 -1.71 -8.93
N ILE A 166 0.32 -0.43 -9.29
CA ILE A 166 -0.05 0.00 -10.65
C ILE A 166 1.09 0.79 -11.27
N HIS A 167 1.44 0.40 -12.49
CA HIS A 167 2.25 1.21 -13.39
C HIS A 167 1.36 2.14 -14.22
N VAL A 168 1.46 3.44 -13.97
CA VAL A 168 0.87 4.42 -14.88
C VAL A 168 1.74 4.50 -16.13
N VAL A 169 1.27 3.92 -17.22
CA VAL A 169 1.90 4.01 -18.54
C VAL A 169 1.51 5.35 -19.17
N LYS A 170 2.49 6.24 -19.37
CA LYS A 170 2.29 7.43 -20.21
C LYS A 170 2.23 7.00 -21.66
N THR A 171 1.04 6.86 -22.21
CA THR A 171 0.86 6.87 -23.66
C THR A 171 0.90 8.31 -24.16
N ASN A 172 1.68 8.59 -25.21
CA ASN A 172 1.74 9.89 -25.90
C ASN A 172 0.40 10.19 -26.60
N LEU A 173 -0.59 10.65 -25.85
CA LEU A 173 -1.92 10.93 -26.37
C LEU A 173 -2.28 12.41 -26.15
N THR A 174 -2.77 13.03 -27.21
CA THR A 174 -3.11 14.45 -27.34
C THR A 174 -4.16 14.91 -26.32
N LEU A 175 -4.27 16.22 -26.10
CA LEU A 175 -5.12 16.89 -25.09
C LEU A 175 -6.58 16.42 -25.00
N THR A 176 -7.17 15.89 -26.07
CA THR A 176 -8.53 15.31 -26.05
C THR A 176 -8.59 13.92 -25.41
N GLN A 177 -7.46 13.23 -25.30
CA GLN A 177 -7.28 11.97 -24.58
C GLN A 177 -6.70 12.18 -23.17
N LEU A 178 -6.29 13.40 -22.82
CA LEU A 178 -5.91 13.74 -21.44
C LEU A 178 -7.12 13.80 -20.49
N LEU A 179 -8.33 13.98 -21.01
CA LEU A 179 -9.57 13.70 -20.27
C LEU A 179 -9.75 12.19 -19.95
N LYS A 180 -9.04 11.30 -20.67
CA LYS A 180 -8.95 9.87 -20.33
C LYS A 180 -7.86 9.55 -19.30
N PHE A 181 -7.02 10.50 -18.87
CA PHE A 181 -6.06 10.22 -17.79
C PHE A 181 -6.76 10.10 -16.43
N GLN A 182 -7.79 10.92 -16.22
CA GLN A 182 -8.78 10.73 -15.15
C GLN A 182 -9.57 9.42 -15.29
N PHE A 183 -9.59 8.87 -16.50
CA PHE A 183 -10.18 7.59 -16.87
C PHE A 183 -9.19 6.42 -16.77
N LEU A 184 -7.87 6.63 -16.67
CA LEU A 184 -6.88 5.53 -16.68
C LEU A 184 -6.76 4.87 -15.30
N ILE A 185 -6.73 5.68 -14.23
CA ILE A 185 -6.91 5.19 -12.85
C ILE A 185 -8.36 4.71 -12.65
N ALA A 186 -9.31 5.23 -13.42
CA ALA A 186 -10.71 4.84 -13.35
C ALA A 186 -11.07 3.53 -14.09
N ALA A 187 -10.35 3.20 -15.17
CA ALA A 187 -10.63 2.09 -16.07
C ALA A 187 -9.78 0.85 -15.78
N GLU A 188 -8.56 1.01 -15.26
CA GLU A 188 -7.69 -0.13 -14.93
C GLU A 188 -7.90 -0.65 -13.49
N ILE A 189 -8.47 0.18 -12.61
CA ILE A 189 -8.93 -0.22 -11.28
C ILE A 189 -10.46 -0.22 -11.33
N THR A 190 -11.12 -1.26 -10.83
CA THR A 190 -12.58 -1.23 -10.72
C THR A 190 -13.01 -0.19 -9.68
N THR A 191 -14.16 0.46 -9.88
CA THR A 191 -14.76 1.36 -8.87
C THR A 191 -14.84 0.67 -7.50
N PHE A 192 -15.17 -0.62 -7.51
CA PHE A 192 -15.21 -1.46 -6.33
C PHE A 192 -13.89 -1.45 -5.54
N MET A 193 -12.73 -1.68 -6.19
CA MET A 193 -11.45 -1.67 -5.48
C MET A 193 -11.10 -0.29 -4.91
N ARG A 194 -11.46 0.80 -5.62
CA ARG A 194 -11.22 2.18 -5.13
C ARG A 194 -12.04 2.49 -3.90
N GLU A 195 -13.33 2.15 -3.90
CA GLU A 195 -14.24 2.42 -2.78
C GLU A 195 -13.92 1.55 -1.56
N ASN A 196 -13.31 0.39 -1.76
CA ASN A 196 -12.89 -0.50 -0.68
C ASN A 196 -11.40 -0.34 -0.32
N ALA A 197 -10.69 0.64 -0.87
CA ALA A 197 -9.31 0.92 -0.51
C ALA A 197 -9.24 1.75 0.77
N SER A 198 -8.54 1.23 1.78
CA SER A 198 -8.21 1.96 3.01
C SER A 198 -7.06 2.96 2.81
N HIS A 199 -6.16 2.68 1.87
CA HIS A 199 -4.94 3.46 1.69
C HIS A 199 -4.63 3.71 0.22
N LEU A 200 -4.14 4.91 -0.06
CA LEU A 200 -3.61 5.28 -1.37
C LEU A 200 -2.19 5.81 -1.24
N VAL A 201 -1.24 5.17 -1.92
CA VAL A 201 0.16 5.58 -1.97
C VAL A 201 0.48 6.12 -3.35
N ILE A 202 0.92 7.38 -3.40
CA ILE A 202 1.24 8.08 -4.63
C ILE A 202 2.74 8.32 -4.70
N PHE A 203 3.38 7.70 -5.68
CA PHE A 203 4.73 8.04 -6.16
C PHE A 203 4.63 9.04 -7.31
N ASN A 204 5.77 9.57 -7.73
CA ASN A 204 5.84 10.41 -8.92
C ASN A 204 5.28 9.69 -10.15
N SER A 205 4.05 10.01 -10.52
CA SER A 205 3.31 9.46 -11.66
C SER A 205 3.45 10.33 -12.91
N GLY A 206 3.95 11.56 -12.76
CA GLY A 206 3.84 12.58 -13.80
C GLY A 206 2.39 12.82 -14.24
N SER A 207 1.40 12.50 -13.38
CA SER A 207 -0.04 12.66 -13.61
C SER A 207 -0.42 14.14 -13.73
N SER A 208 -1.59 14.40 -14.33
CA SER A 208 -2.15 15.75 -14.40
C SER A 208 -2.47 16.25 -12.98
N HIS A 209 -2.47 17.57 -12.80
CA HIS A 209 -2.92 18.21 -11.55
C HIS A 209 -4.37 17.83 -11.16
N GLU A 210 -5.17 17.40 -12.13
CA GLU A 210 -6.61 17.22 -12.00
C GLU A 210 -7.00 15.93 -11.26
N ASP A 211 -6.20 14.86 -11.37
CA ASP A 211 -6.48 13.58 -10.70
C ASP A 211 -6.20 13.64 -9.20
N ILE A 212 -5.09 14.27 -8.81
CA ILE A 212 -4.74 14.47 -7.40
C ILE A 212 -5.69 15.50 -6.74
N SER A 213 -6.24 16.43 -7.54
CA SER A 213 -7.14 17.48 -7.03
C SER A 213 -8.40 16.92 -6.35
N LYS A 214 -8.96 15.81 -6.85
CA LYS A 214 -10.16 15.19 -6.26
C LYS A 214 -9.90 14.61 -4.87
N ILE A 215 -8.72 14.04 -4.67
CA ILE A 215 -8.30 13.50 -3.37
C ILE A 215 -7.98 14.67 -2.42
N ILE A 216 -7.22 15.66 -2.89
CA ILE A 216 -6.81 16.82 -2.09
C ILE A 216 -8.01 17.65 -1.61
N ARG A 217 -9.08 17.77 -2.42
CA ARG A 217 -10.31 18.50 -2.06
C ARG A 217 -10.96 18.02 -0.77
N ARG A 218 -10.70 16.80 -0.33
CA ARG A 218 -11.16 16.28 0.96
C ARG A 218 -10.44 16.93 2.15
N TYR A 219 -9.22 17.41 1.95
CA TYR A 219 -8.35 17.83 3.05
C TYR A 219 -8.11 19.34 3.07
N THR A 220 -8.38 20.05 1.97
CA THR A 220 -8.20 21.49 1.89
C THR A 220 -8.91 22.12 0.70
N ASP A 221 -9.43 23.33 0.91
CA ASP A 221 -9.99 24.19 -0.14
C ASP A 221 -8.90 24.79 -1.04
N ASP A 222 -7.66 24.95 -0.54
CA ASP A 222 -6.52 25.45 -1.33
C ASP A 222 -5.85 24.32 -2.13
N VAL A 223 -6.67 23.69 -2.97
CA VAL A 223 -6.29 22.53 -3.79
C VAL A 223 -5.08 22.83 -4.67
N LYS A 224 -4.98 24.06 -5.18
CA LYS A 224 -3.90 24.49 -6.07
C LYS A 224 -2.55 24.48 -5.34
N ASN A 225 -2.45 25.15 -4.19
CA ASN A 225 -1.18 25.21 -3.47
C ASN A 225 -0.84 23.85 -2.84
N ALA A 226 -1.83 23.11 -2.33
CA ALA A 226 -1.64 21.74 -1.84
C ALA A 226 -1.08 20.80 -2.93
N SER A 227 -1.63 20.87 -4.15
CA SER A 227 -1.11 20.10 -5.29
C SER A 227 0.35 20.46 -5.59
N MET A 228 0.71 21.74 -5.47
CA MET A 228 2.09 22.18 -5.67
C MET A 228 3.04 21.66 -4.59
N VAL A 229 2.60 21.59 -3.33
CA VAL A 229 3.34 21.02 -2.20
C VAL A 229 3.58 19.53 -2.45
N ILE A 230 2.52 18.75 -2.67
CA ILE A 230 2.60 17.30 -2.94
C ILE A 230 3.52 17.03 -4.12
N ASN A 231 3.32 17.70 -5.25
CA ASN A 231 4.15 17.52 -6.44
C ASN A 231 5.64 17.84 -6.20
N SER A 232 5.95 18.76 -5.27
CA SER A 232 7.34 19.07 -4.95
C SER A 232 8.06 17.92 -4.24
N TYR A 233 7.36 17.18 -3.38
CA TYR A 233 7.88 15.97 -2.75
C TYR A 233 8.00 14.82 -3.75
N LEU A 234 6.96 14.59 -4.55
CA LEU A 234 6.98 13.54 -5.58
C LEU A 234 8.15 13.74 -6.56
N ARG A 235 8.44 14.97 -6.98
CA ARG A 235 9.58 15.28 -7.86
C ARG A 235 10.95 15.01 -7.22
N LYS A 236 11.04 15.00 -5.89
CA LYS A 236 12.26 14.65 -5.15
C LYS A 236 12.43 13.14 -4.94
N GLY A 237 11.54 12.32 -5.51
CA GLY A 237 11.55 10.86 -5.33
C GLY A 237 10.83 10.40 -4.07
N GLU A 238 10.19 11.30 -3.33
CA GLU A 238 9.37 10.94 -2.18
C GLU A 238 7.99 10.44 -2.63
N PHE A 239 7.25 9.81 -1.72
CA PHE A 239 5.88 9.37 -1.94
C PHE A 239 4.97 9.87 -0.82
N ILE A 240 3.69 10.03 -1.16
CA ILE A 240 2.65 10.47 -0.22
C ILE A 240 1.71 9.30 0.06
N VAL A 241 1.33 9.12 1.31
CA VAL A 241 0.35 8.13 1.76
C VAL A 241 -0.88 8.86 2.24
N PHE A 242 -2.03 8.51 1.66
CA PHE A 242 -3.35 8.89 2.16
C PHE A 242 -3.95 7.71 2.90
N ASP A 243 -4.34 7.92 4.14
CA ASP A 243 -5.17 7.01 4.92
C ASP A 243 -6.62 7.48 4.74
N LEU A 244 -7.41 6.68 4.03
CA LEU A 244 -8.77 7.03 3.59
C LEU A 244 -9.81 6.71 4.65
N ASP A 245 -9.46 5.90 5.66
CA ASP A 245 -10.31 5.54 6.78
C ASP A 245 -10.21 6.55 7.93
N LYS A 246 -9.14 7.35 7.96
CA LYS A 246 -8.94 8.40 8.95
C LYS A 246 -9.79 9.65 8.65
N PRO A 247 -10.30 10.33 9.70
CA PRO A 247 -10.88 11.66 9.56
C PRO A 247 -9.93 12.63 8.88
N GLU A 248 -10.47 13.60 8.15
CA GLU A 248 -9.69 14.55 7.34
C GLU A 248 -8.81 15.47 8.20
N ASP A 249 -9.15 15.67 9.47
CA ASP A 249 -8.41 16.43 10.47
C ASP A 249 -7.38 15.60 11.27
N ASP A 250 -7.34 14.27 11.06
CA ASP A 250 -6.33 13.41 11.70
C ASP A 250 -4.93 13.70 11.10
N PRO A 251 -3.91 14.01 11.92
CA PRO A 251 -2.55 14.29 11.42
C PRO A 251 -1.92 13.15 10.60
N LEU A 252 -2.41 11.92 10.73
CA LEU A 252 -1.93 10.74 9.99
C LEU A 252 -2.76 10.44 8.74
N ALA A 253 -3.80 11.23 8.45
CA ALA A 253 -4.62 11.08 7.25
C ALA A 253 -3.82 11.34 5.96
N ILE A 254 -2.88 12.29 5.99
CA ILE A 254 -1.90 12.51 4.92
C ILE A 254 -0.50 12.42 5.50
N ARG A 255 0.35 11.60 4.89
CA ARG A 255 1.73 11.39 5.32
C ARG A 255 2.69 11.55 4.16
N LEU A 256 3.83 12.18 4.43
CA LEU A 256 5.04 12.04 3.64
C LEU A 256 5.68 10.70 4.06
N LYS A 257 5.87 9.79 3.11
CA LYS A 257 6.22 8.39 3.40
C LYS A 257 5.15 7.75 4.31
N PHE A 258 5.53 6.76 5.12
CA PHE A 258 4.57 6.05 5.97
C PHE A 258 4.44 6.61 7.40
N ASP A 259 5.40 7.38 7.86
CA ASP A 259 5.56 7.72 9.29
C ASP A 259 5.57 9.21 9.59
N THR A 260 5.67 10.06 8.56
CA THR A 260 5.79 11.51 8.75
C THR A 260 4.48 12.19 8.38
N PRO A 261 3.72 12.76 9.34
CA PRO A 261 2.56 13.62 9.06
C PRO A 261 2.90 14.71 8.03
N LEU A 262 2.02 14.91 7.04
CA LEU A 262 2.13 16.01 6.08
C LEU A 262 1.03 17.03 6.36
N ASP A 263 1.39 18.06 7.13
CA ASP A 263 0.54 19.22 7.36
C ASP A 263 0.56 20.12 6.12
N LEU A 264 -0.46 19.96 5.27
CA LEU A 264 -0.58 20.72 4.03
C LEU A 264 -0.70 22.22 4.29
N GLN A 265 -1.44 22.65 5.32
CA GLN A 265 -1.64 24.07 5.60
C GLN A 265 -0.31 24.72 5.96
N LYS A 266 0.44 24.11 6.88
CA LYS A 266 1.76 24.59 7.28
C LYS A 266 2.74 24.64 6.11
N GLU A 267 2.76 23.63 5.25
CA GLU A 267 3.63 23.61 4.06
C GLU A 267 3.24 24.68 3.02
N ILE A 268 1.94 24.95 2.85
CA ILE A 268 1.45 26.02 1.97
C ILE A 268 1.91 27.39 2.50
N GLU A 269 1.72 27.66 3.79
CA GLU A 269 2.16 28.91 4.43
C GLU A 269 3.68 29.11 4.32
N LEU A 270 4.47 28.06 4.58
CA LEU A 270 5.93 28.08 4.44
C LEU A 270 6.36 28.38 3.01
N ARG A 271 5.63 27.86 2.02
CA ARG A 271 5.91 28.12 0.61
C ARG A 271 5.56 29.55 0.20
N GLN A 272 4.48 30.11 0.73
CA GLN A 272 4.06 31.49 0.44
C GLN A 272 5.03 32.51 1.06
N LYS A 273 5.56 32.26 2.27
CA LYS A 273 6.57 33.11 2.93
C LYS A 273 7.92 33.16 2.21
N LYS A 274 8.21 32.19 1.33
CA LYS A 274 9.44 32.11 0.53
C LYS A 274 9.33 32.77 -0.85
N LYS A 275 8.15 33.28 -1.21
CA LYS A 275 7.90 34.07 -2.42
C LYS A 275 7.98 35.55 -2.08
#